data_AF-A0A6G3Z378-F1
#
_entry.id   AF-A0A6G3Z378-F1
#
_cell.length_a   1.000
_cell.length_b   1.000
_cell.length_c   1.000
_cell.angle_alpha   90.00
_cell.angle_beta   90.00
_cell.angle_gamma   90.00
#
_symmetry.space_group_name_H-M   'P 1'
#
loop_
_entity.id
_entity.type
_entity.pdbx_description
1 polymer ?
#
loop_
_entity_poly.entity_id
_entity_poly.type
_entity_poly.pdbx_seq_one_letter_code
_entity_poly.pdbx_strand_id
1 'polypeptide(L)'
;MQFTTRTVALFKPNVSPNIWSQTTLAIMRVVIGIMMVHNGQDKLADIENFARAYVEYLGLPFPIFLSYIAAYTELIGAPLVAFGLLTRPAALGLFSTMCVAMY
;
A
#
# COMPACT_ATOMS: atom_id res chain seq x y z
N MET A 1 -33.72 4.06 -18.06
CA MET A 1 -33.15 2.89 -17.36
C MET A 1 -33.75 2.81 -15.96
N GLN A 2 -34.74 1.94 -15.75
CA GLN A 2 -35.30 1.70 -14.41
C GLN A 2 -34.41 0.70 -13.68
N PHE A 3 -33.66 1.15 -12.68
CA PHE A 3 -32.92 0.25 -11.80
C PHE A 3 -33.93 -0.57 -10.99
N THR A 4 -33.95 -1.88 -11.21
CA THR A 4 -34.81 -2.83 -10.50
C THR A 4 -34.58 -2.71 -8.99
N THR A 5 -35.64 -2.63 -8.20
CA THR A 5 -35.63 -2.41 -6.73
C THR A 5 -34.69 -3.36 -5.95
N ARG A 6 -34.39 -4.54 -6.51
CA ARG A 6 -33.45 -5.52 -5.96
C ARG A 6 -31.99 -5.09 -6.01
N THR A 7 -31.57 -4.40 -7.07
CA THR A 7 -30.18 -3.94 -7.21
C THR A 7 -29.90 -2.80 -6.24
N VAL A 8 -30.88 -1.91 -6.03
CA VAL A 8 -30.79 -0.83 -5.04
C VAL A 8 -30.70 -1.39 -3.61
N ALA A 9 -31.40 -2.47 -3.30
CA ALA A 9 -31.31 -3.13 -2.00
C ALA A 9 -29.94 -3.78 -1.74
N LEU A 10 -29.30 -4.34 -2.78
CA LEU A 10 -27.97 -4.98 -2.70
C LEU A 10 -26.85 -3.99 -2.38
N PHE A 11 -26.91 -2.78 -2.95
CA PHE A 11 -25.90 -1.74 -2.73
C PHE A 11 -26.30 -0.71 -1.67
N LYS A 12 -27.44 -0.90 -1.00
CA LYS A 12 -27.86 -0.01 0.10
C LYS A 12 -26.88 -0.19 1.26
N PRO A 13 -26.14 0.85 1.66
CA PRO A 13 -25.28 0.77 2.82
C PRO A 13 -26.13 0.49 4.06
N ASN A 14 -25.77 -0.53 4.84
CA ASN A 14 -26.44 -0.84 6.11
C ASN A 14 -25.91 -0.01 7.30
N VAL A 15 -25.08 1.01 7.01
CA VAL A 15 -24.44 1.88 8.01
C VAL A 15 -24.59 3.33 7.58
N SER A 16 -24.77 4.22 8.55
CA SER A 16 -24.75 5.66 8.29
C SER A 16 -23.31 6.09 7.98
N PRO A 17 -23.05 6.76 6.85
CA PRO A 17 -21.71 7.21 6.52
C PRO A 17 -21.29 8.32 7.50
N ASN A 18 -20.30 8.03 8.35
CA ASN A 18 -19.60 9.08 9.10
C ASN A 18 -18.61 9.77 8.15
N ILE A 19 -19.06 10.82 7.47
CA ILE A 19 -18.25 11.51 6.46
C ILE A 19 -16.97 12.09 7.05
N TRP A 20 -17.02 12.60 8.28
CA TRP A 20 -15.85 13.13 8.98
C TRP A 20 -14.77 12.06 9.16
N SER A 21 -15.15 10.89 9.69
CA SER A 21 -14.21 9.77 9.85
C SER A 21 -13.66 9.29 8.50
N GLN A 22 -14.53 9.15 7.50
CA GLN A 22 -14.12 8.68 6.18
C GLN A 22 -13.17 9.65 5.47
N THR A 23 -13.45 10.95 5.52
CA THR A 23 -12.58 11.99 4.94
C THR A 23 -11.24 12.04 5.65
N THR A 24 -11.22 12.00 6.99
CA THR A 24 -9.97 11.97 7.76
C THR A 24 -9.13 10.74 7.40
N LEU A 25 -9.74 9.55 7.36
CA LEU A 25 -9.05 8.32 6.97
C LEU A 25 -8.60 8.33 5.50
N ALA A 26 -9.34 8.99 4.61
CA ALA A 26 -8.93 9.15 3.22
C ALA A 26 -7.68 10.03 3.11
N ILE A 27 -7.66 11.18 3.81
CA ILE A 27 -6.48 12.06 3.86
C ILE A 27 -5.27 11.31 4.43
N MET A 28 -5.45 10.60 5.54
CA MET A 28 -4.37 9.81 6.15
C MET A 28 -3.80 8.76 5.19
N ARG A 29 -4.66 8.05 4.45
CA ARG A 29 -4.20 7.08 3.44
C ARG A 29 -3.40 7.72 2.32
N VAL A 30 -3.81 8.91 1.85
CA VAL A 30 -3.09 9.63 0.80
C VAL A 30 -1.72 10.10 1.29
N VAL A 31 -1.66 10.69 2.49
CA VAL A 31 -0.41 11.18 3.08
C VAL A 31 0.59 10.03 3.27
N ILE A 32 0.16 8.93 3.90
CA ILE A 32 1.00 7.74 4.08
C ILE A 32 1.38 7.14 2.73
N GLY A 33 0.45 7.11 1.77
CA GLY A 33 0.72 6.62 0.42
C GLY A 33 1.84 7.41 -0.29
N ILE A 34 1.84 8.74 -0.19
CA ILE A 34 2.90 9.58 -0.77
C ILE A 34 4.25 9.26 -0.14
N MET A 35 4.32 9.12 1.18
CA MET A 35 5.57 8.75 1.87
C MET A 35 6.07 7.36 1.42
N MET A 36 5.17 6.40 1.25
CA MET A 36 5.55 5.06 0.79
C MET A 36 5.99 5.04 -0.67
N VAL A 37 5.44 5.90 -1.53
CA VAL A 37 5.96 6.07 -2.90
C VAL A 37 7.40 6.57 -2.86
N HIS A 38 7.70 7.58 -2.04
CA HIS A 38 9.06 8.08 -1.88
C HIS A 38 10.01 6.98 -1.39
N ASN A 39 9.61 6.19 -0.39
CA ASN A 39 10.39 5.04 0.08
C ASN A 39 10.72 4.04 -1.04
N GLY A 40 9.76 3.76 -1.92
CA GLY A 40 9.96 2.85 -3.03
C GLY A 40 10.88 3.45 -4.11
N GLN A 41 10.77 4.75 -4.37
CA GLN A 41 11.66 5.46 -5.31
C GLN A 41 13.11 5.48 -4.81
N ASP A 42 13.32 5.74 -3.53
CA ASP A 42 14.66 5.75 -2.94
C ASP A 42 15.33 4.37 -3.04
N LYS A 43 14.56 3.29 -2.85
CA LYS A 43 15.06 1.91 -3.08
C LYS A 43 15.45 1.67 -4.53
N LEU A 44 14.68 2.18 -5.49
CA LEU A 44 14.99 2.02 -6.92
C LEU A 44 16.16 2.91 -7.38
N ALA A 45 16.38 4.04 -6.72
CA ALA A 45 17.47 4.96 -7.06
C ALA A 45 18.86 4.32 -6.87
N ASP A 46 19.01 3.48 -5.84
CA ASP A 46 20.23 2.69 -5.60
C ASP A 46 19.88 1.31 -5.02
N ILE A 47 19.43 0.42 -5.91
CA ILE A 47 18.97 -0.92 -5.53
C ILE A 47 20.10 -1.79 -4.98
N GLU A 48 21.33 -1.60 -5.47
CA GLU A 48 22.49 -2.40 -5.05
C GLU A 48 22.90 -2.04 -3.63
N ASN A 49 22.96 -0.75 -3.32
CA ASN A 49 23.25 -0.30 -1.97
C ASN A 49 22.14 -0.71 -1.00
N PHE A 50 20.86 -0.56 -1.37
CA PHE A 50 19.76 -1.00 -0.52
C PHE A 50 19.82 -2.52 -0.24
N ALA A 51 20.08 -3.31 -1.26
CA ALA A 51 20.22 -4.75 -1.13
C ALA A 51 21.37 -5.14 -0.18
N ARG A 52 22.53 -4.50 -0.29
CA ARG A 52 23.68 -4.77 0.58
C ARG A 52 23.47 -4.27 2.00
N ALA A 53 22.94 -3.05 2.16
CA ALA A 53 22.82 -2.39 3.45
C ALA A 53 21.70 -2.97 4.32
N TYR A 54 20.61 -3.45 3.71
CA TYR A 54 19.44 -3.94 4.43
C TYR A 54 19.20 -5.42 4.18
N VAL A 55 18.95 -5.83 2.94
CA VAL A 55 18.45 -7.19 2.67
C VAL A 55 19.50 -8.28 2.93
N GLU A 56 20.75 -8.04 2.53
CA GLU A 56 21.89 -8.92 2.80
C GLU A 56 22.28 -8.90 4.28
N TYR A 57 22.20 -7.72 4.92
CA TYR A 57 22.42 -7.60 6.36
C TYR A 57 21.42 -8.43 7.17
N LEU A 58 20.16 -8.51 6.74
CA LEU A 58 19.15 -9.41 7.31
C LEU A 58 19.40 -10.91 7.01
N GLY A 59 20.38 -11.25 6.18
CA GLY A 59 20.70 -12.63 5.80
C GLY A 59 19.68 -13.26 4.86
N LEU A 60 18.88 -12.45 4.15
CA LEU A 60 17.85 -12.95 3.25
C LEU A 60 18.46 -13.41 1.90
N PRO A 61 17.97 -14.52 1.32
CA PRO A 61 18.46 -15.00 0.04
C PRO A 61 18.04 -14.07 -1.10
N PHE A 62 18.87 -13.96 -2.14
CA PHE A 62 18.61 -13.14 -3.33
C PHE A 62 18.35 -11.64 -3.02
N PRO A 63 19.30 -10.94 -2.39
CA PRO A 63 19.06 -9.62 -1.81
C PRO A 63 18.62 -8.57 -2.85
N ILE A 64 19.18 -8.62 -4.06
CA ILE A 64 18.78 -7.74 -5.17
C ILE A 64 17.33 -7.99 -5.60
N PHE A 65 16.95 -9.27 -5.75
CA PHE A 65 15.59 -9.64 -6.18
C PHE A 65 14.54 -9.22 -5.15
N LEU A 66 14.79 -9.49 -3.86
CA LEU A 66 13.91 -9.07 -2.78
C LEU A 66 13.82 -7.55 -2.64
N SER A 67 14.91 -6.82 -2.93
CA SER A 67 14.91 -5.36 -2.96
C SER A 67 13.97 -4.81 -4.02
N TYR A 68 13.96 -5.40 -5.22
CA TYR A 68 12.99 -5.03 -6.26
C TYR A 68 11.56 -5.34 -5.84
N ILE A 69 11.32 -6.52 -5.25
CA ILE A 69 9.99 -6.87 -4.74
C ILE A 69 9.52 -5.83 -3.71
N ALA A 70 10.36 -5.47 -2.75
CA ALA A 70 10.03 -4.47 -1.74
C ALA A 70 9.71 -3.11 -2.39
N ALA A 71 10.60 -2.62 -3.28
CA ALA A 71 10.42 -1.33 -3.94
C ALA A 71 9.14 -1.27 -4.79
N TYR A 72 8.86 -2.29 -5.60
CA TYR A 72 7.64 -2.33 -6.42
C TYR A 72 6.38 -2.54 -5.58
N THR A 73 6.46 -3.30 -4.48
CA THR A 73 5.34 -3.44 -3.55
C THR A 73 4.95 -2.09 -2.95
N GLU A 74 5.93 -1.27 -2.59
CA GLU A 74 5.70 0.09 -2.09
C GLU A 74 5.15 1.02 -3.18
N LEU A 75 5.75 1.02 -4.37
CA LEU A 75 5.35 1.90 -5.48
C LEU A 75 3.97 1.59 -6.06
N ILE A 76 3.55 0.32 -6.04
CA ILE A 76 2.24 -0.11 -6.56
C ILE A 76 1.21 -0.11 -5.43
N GLY A 77 1.55 -0.63 -4.25
CA GLY A 77 0.65 -0.74 -3.11
C GLY A 77 0.23 0.62 -2.58
N ALA A 78 1.13 1.60 -2.56
CA ALA A 78 0.85 2.91 -1.98
C ALA A 78 -0.22 3.72 -2.76
N PRO A 79 -0.16 3.85 -4.10
CA PRO A 79 -1.25 4.44 -4.88
C PRO A 79 -2.58 3.69 -4.73
N LEU A 80 -2.55 2.34 -4.68
CA LEU A 80 -3.75 1.53 -4.49
C LEU A 80 -4.43 1.86 -3.15
N VAL A 81 -3.66 1.92 -2.05
CA VAL A 81 -4.18 2.30 -0.73
C VAL A 81 -4.69 3.74 -0.70
N ALA A 82 -3.94 4.67 -1.30
CA ALA A 82 -4.27 6.09 -1.37
C ALA A 82 -5.62 6.33 -2.06
N PHE A 83 -5.83 5.72 -3.24
CA PHE A 83 -7.08 5.85 -3.99
C PHE A 83 -8.23 4.98 -3.46
N GLY A 84 -7.95 4.03 -2.57
CA GLY A 84 -8.97 3.13 -2.04
C GLY A 84 -9.28 1.94 -2.93
N LEU A 85 -8.39 1.58 -3.87
CA LEU A 85 -8.52 0.43 -4.76
C LEU A 85 -7.78 -0.78 -4.17
N LEU A 86 -8.42 -1.95 -4.13
CA LEU A 86 -7.81 -3.19 -3.61
C LEU A 86 -7.04 -2.97 -2.28
N THR A 87 -7.59 -2.14 -1.39
CA THR A 87 -6.88 -1.64 -0.21
C THR A 87 -6.40 -2.74 0.71
N ARG A 88 -7.17 -3.82 0.86
CA ARG A 88 -6.82 -4.96 1.73
C ARG A 88 -5.52 -5.65 1.30
N PRO A 89 -5.40 -6.21 0.08
CA PRO A 89 -4.15 -6.83 -0.35
C PRO A 89 -3.01 -5.81 -0.50
N ALA A 90 -3.29 -4.59 -0.96
CA ALA A 90 -2.26 -3.55 -1.08
C ALA A 90 -1.66 -3.18 0.28
N ALA A 91 -2.50 -2.96 1.29
CA ALA A 91 -2.05 -2.66 2.65
C ALA A 91 -1.29 -3.83 3.29
N LEU A 92 -1.65 -5.07 2.98
CA LEU A 92 -0.90 -6.24 3.46
C LEU A 92 0.53 -6.25 2.88
N GLY A 93 0.69 -5.98 1.59
CA GLY A 93 2.01 -5.85 0.96
C GLY A 93 2.85 -4.74 1.60
N LEU A 94 2.27 -3.54 1.75
CA LEU A 94 2.94 -2.41 2.41
C LEU A 94 3.32 -2.72 3.87
N PHE A 95 2.44 -3.41 4.60
CA PHE A 95 2.71 -3.84 5.96
C PHE A 95 3.90 -4.81 6.02
N SER A 96 3.95 -5.80 5.12
CA SER A 96 5.08 -6.73 5.03
C SER A 96 6.41 -6.01 4.77
N THR A 97 6.43 -5.00 3.89
CA THR A 97 7.66 -4.22 3.63
C THR A 97 8.12 -3.43 4.85
N MET A 98 7.20 -2.88 5.64
CA MET A 98 7.55 -2.14 6.85
C MET A 98 7.99 -3.05 8.00
N CYS A 99 7.42 -4.26 8.12
CA CYS A 99 7.90 -5.25 9.09
C CYS A 99 9.36 -5.65 8.83
N VAL A 100 9.73 -5.83 7.56
CA VAL A 100 11.12 -6.12 7.18
C VAL A 100 12.03 -4.91 7.42
N ALA A 101 11.56 -3.70 7.11
CA ALA A 101 12.34 -2.48 7.28
C ALA A 101 12.60 -2.08 8.75
N MET A 102 11.72 -2.50 9.67
CA MET A 102 11.85 -2.22 11.10
C MET A 102 12.83 -3.15 11.83
N TYR A 103 13.15 -4.31 11.24
CA TYR A 103 14.02 -5.32 11.84
C TYR A 103 15.47 -5.10 11.43
#